data_AF-A0A3C0M7V5-F1
#
_entry.id   AF-A0A3C0M7V5-F1
#
_cell.length_a   1.000
_cell.length_b   1.000
_cell.length_c   1.000
_cell.angle_alpha   90.00
_cell.angle_beta   90.00
_cell.angle_gamma   90.00
#
_symmetry.space_group_name_H-M   'P 1'
#
loop_
_entity.id
_entity.type
_entity.pdbx_description
1 polymer ?
#
loop_
_entity_poly.entity_id
_entity_poly.type
_entity_poly.pdbx_seq_one_letter_code
_entity_poly.pdbx_strand_id
1 'polypeptide(L)' 'MVNGMDIFRRYFAGYEDHYALIGGAACDLVFGDAGLPFRATKDIDMVLCVEVVNADFAAQMTAFLTDGG' A
#
# COMPACT_ATOMS: atom_id res chain seq x y z
N MET A 1 -6.80 11.51 -1.78
CA MET A 1 -5.47 11.03 -1.39
C MET A 1 -5.56 10.52 0.04
N VAL A 2 -5.53 9.20 0.20
CA VAL A 2 -5.40 8.53 1.50
C VAL A 2 -4.19 9.10 2.25
N ASN A 3 -4.39 9.56 3.49
CA ASN A 3 -3.29 10.05 4.31
C ASN A 3 -2.33 8.89 4.58
N GLY A 4 -1.03 9.09 4.34
CA GLY A 4 0.01 8.07 4.56
C GLY A 4 0.44 7.30 3.31
N MET A 5 -0.24 7.48 2.16
CA MET A 5 0.07 6.72 0.94
C MET A 5 1.48 6.99 0.38
N ASP A 6 1.99 8.22 0.54
CA ASP A 6 3.36 8.55 0.14
C ASP A 6 4.41 7.96 1.08
N ILE A 7 4.08 7.77 2.36
CA ILE A 7 4.97 7.09 3.31
C ILE A 7 5.03 5.62 2.96
N PHE A 8 3.87 5.00 2.77
CA PHE A 8 3.76 3.60 2.33
C PHE A 8 4.57 3.33 1.06
N ARG A 9 4.41 4.16 0.02
CA ARG A 9 5.19 4.03 -1.23
C ARG A 9 6.70 4.09 -1.00
N ARG A 10 7.17 4.90 -0.05
CA ARG A 10 8.60 4.98 0.29
C ARG A 10 9.08 3.75 1.04
N TYR A 11 8.29 3.22 1.98
CA TYR A 11 8.64 2.00 2.71
C TYR A 11 8.72 0.78 1.79
N PHE A 12 7.85 0.69 0.79
CA PHE A 12 7.76 -0.48 -0.08
C PHE A 12 8.31 -0.27 -1.49
N ALA A 13 9.11 0.79 -1.71
CA ALA A 13 9.79 0.99 -2.98
C ALA A 13 10.73 -0.18 -3.30
N GLY A 14 10.59 -0.78 -4.48
CA GLY A 14 11.31 -1.98 -4.88
C GLY A 14 10.67 -3.31 -4.46
N TYR A 15 9.51 -3.27 -3.79
CA TYR A 15 8.70 -4.45 -3.42
C TYR A 15 7.32 -4.44 -4.08
N GLU A 16 7.14 -3.72 -5.18
CA GLU A 16 5.83 -3.52 -5.82
C GLU A 16 5.19 -4.82 -6.33
N ASP A 17 5.98 -5.86 -6.58
CA ASP A 17 5.53 -7.20 -6.97
C ASP A 17 5.15 -8.09 -5.77
N HIS A 18 5.43 -7.66 -4.54
CA HIS A 18 5.16 -8.45 -3.33
C HIS A 18 3.74 -8.28 -2.80
N TYR A 19 2.99 -7.30 -3.30
CA TYR A 19 1.64 -7.01 -2.84
C TYR A 19 0.78 -6.35 -3.93
N ALA A 20 -0.53 -6.41 -3.73
CA ALA A 20 -1.47 -5.56 -4.45
C ALA A 20 -2.32 -4.76 -3.45
N LEU A 21 -2.42 -3.45 -3.66
CA LEU A 21 -3.39 -2.63 -2.93
C LEU A 21 -4.79 -2.97 -3.40
N ILE A 22 -5.71 -3.12 -2.46
CA ILE A 22 -7.13 -3.39 -2.72
C ILE A 22 -8.00 -2.39 -1.95
N GLY A 23 -9.32 -2.61 -1.97
CA GLY A 23 -10.24 -1.84 -1.15
C GLY A 23 -10.31 -0.36 -1.51
N GLY A 24 -10.56 0.47 -0.50
CA GLY A 24 -10.81 1.91 -0.67
C GLY A 24 -9.58 2.69 -1.16
N ALA A 25 -8.38 2.32 -0.68
CA ALA A 25 -7.14 2.96 -1.08
C ALA A 25 -6.82 2.76 -2.56
N ALA A 26 -7.02 1.54 -3.08
CA ALA A 26 -6.85 1.25 -4.50
C ALA A 26 -7.83 2.06 -5.36
N CYS A 27 -9.10 2.14 -4.95
CA CYS A 27 -10.10 2.95 -5.65
C CYS A 27 -9.77 4.45 -5.65
N ASP A 28 -9.34 5.04 -4.53
CA ASP A 28 -8.94 6.46 -4.46
C ASP A 28 -7.82 6.79 -5.46
N LEU A 29 -6.86 5.89 -5.63
CA LEU A 29 -5.77 6.04 -6.61
C LEU A 29 -6.28 5.95 -8.04
N VAL A 30 -7.00 4.88 -8.39
CA VAL A 30 -7.46 4.63 -9.77
C VAL A 30 -8.46 5.68 -10.24
N PHE A 31 -9.43 6.05 -9.40
CA PHE A 31 -10.40 7.10 -9.75
C PHE A 31 -9.76 8.48 -9.75
N GLY A 32 -8.82 8.75 -8.84
CA GLY A 32 -8.03 9.98 -8.82
C GLY A 32 -7.27 10.21 -10.11
N ASP A 33 -6.58 9.18 -10.62
CA ASP A 33 -5.87 9.24 -11.90
C ASP A 33 -6.80 9.47 -13.10
N ALA A 34 -8.06 8.99 -13.00
CA ALA A 34 -9.10 9.24 -13.99
C ALA A 34 -9.83 10.58 -13.82
N GLY A 35 -9.48 11.40 -12.82
CA GLY A 35 -10.16 12.66 -12.50
C GLY A 35 -11.58 12.49 -11.98
N LEU A 36 -11.93 11.30 -11.48
CA LEU A 36 -13.25 10.96 -10.96
C LEU A 36 -13.27 11.10 -9.43
N PRO A 37 -14.36 11.64 -8.84
CA PRO A 37 -14.48 11.74 -7.40
C PRO A 37 -14.66 10.35 -6.78
N PHE A 38 -13.89 10.05 -5.74
CA PHE A 38 -14.06 8.86 -4.92
C PHE A 38 -13.97 9.21 -3.42
N ARG A 39 -14.71 8.49 -2.57
CA ARG A 39 -14.65 8.67 -1.13
C ARG A 39 -13.58 7.74 -0.54
N ALA A 40 -12.39 8.30 -0.30
CA ALA A 40 -11.28 7.58 0.32
C ALA A 40 -11.63 7.00 1.71
N THR A 41 -10.95 5.91 2.06
CA THR A 41 -10.97 5.30 3.40
C THR A 41 -9.78 5.79 4.23
N LYS A 42 -9.71 5.36 5.50
CA LYS A 42 -8.63 5.76 6.44
C LYS A 42 -7.53 4.71 6.57
N ASP A 43 -7.81 3.50 6.13
CA ASP A 43 -6.99 2.30 6.16
C ASP A 43 -6.42 1.97 4.78
N ILE A 44 -5.38 1.12 4.77
CA ILE A 44 -4.76 0.57 3.57
C ILE A 44 -5.02 -0.94 3.58
N ASP A 45 -5.84 -1.40 2.66
CA ASP A 45 -6.05 -2.83 2.43
C ASP A 45 -5.06 -3.34 1.37
N MET A 46 -4.42 -4.48 1.65
CA MET A 46 -3.55 -5.13 0.67
C MET A 46 -3.64 -6.65 0.75
N VAL A 47 -3.27 -7.31 -0.34
CA VAL A 47 -2.99 -8.75 -0.38
C VAL A 47 -1.52 -8.97 -0.71
N LEU A 48 -0.92 -10.04 -0.16
CA LEU A 48 0.48 -10.39 -0.39
C LEU A 48 0.61 -11.49 -1.46
N CYS A 49 1.62 -11.35 -2.31
CA CYS A 49 2.01 -12.35 -3.31
C CYS A 49 2.98 -13.36 -2.68
N VAL A 50 2.44 -14.44 -2.12
CA VAL A 50 3.18 -15.41 -1.30
C VAL A 50 4.31 -16.11 -2.07
N GLU A 51 4.27 -16.14 -3.40
CA GLU A 51 5.28 -16.75 -4.25
C GLU A 51 6.61 -15.96 -4.27
N VAL A 52 6.56 -14.65 -4.02
CA VAL A 52 7.74 -13.76 -4.10
C VAL A 52 8.11 -13.14 -2.76
N VAL A 53 7.19 -13.12 -1.78
CA VAL A 53 7.47 -12.65 -0.43
C VAL A 53 8.65 -13.39 0.19
N ASN A 54 9.56 -12.63 0.76
CA ASN A 54 10.80 -13.12 1.35
C ASN A 54 11.07 -12.48 2.73
N ALA A 55 12.19 -12.85 3.36
CA ALA A 55 12.57 -12.36 4.68
C ALA A 55 12.83 -10.84 4.71
N ASP A 56 13.37 -10.28 3.63
CA ASP A 56 13.67 -8.85 3.55
C ASP A 56 12.39 -8.02 3.48
N PHE A 57 11.41 -8.47 2.69
CA PHE A 57 10.07 -7.89 2.68
C PHE A 57 9.39 -7.98 4.05
N ALA A 58 9.50 -9.14 4.73
CA ALA A 58 8.92 -9.31 6.06
C ALA A 58 9.56 -8.37 7.10
N ALA A 59 10.88 -8.16 7.02
CA ALA A 59 11.58 -7.18 7.85
C ALA A 59 11.11 -5.74 7.54
N GLN A 60 10.92 -5.41 6.26
CA GLN A 60 10.42 -4.10 5.83
C GLN A 60 8.99 -3.85 6.33
N MET A 61 8.10 -4.85 6.21
CA MET A 61 6.74 -4.78 6.76
C MET A 61 6.75 -4.59 8.27
N THR A 62 7.64 -5.29 8.99
CA THR A 62 7.78 -5.16 10.44
C THR A 62 8.24 -3.76 10.83
N ALA A 63 9.19 -3.19 10.11
CA ALA A 63 9.65 -1.80 10.32
C ALA A 63 8.50 -0.81 10.08
N PHE A 64 7.77 -0.95 8.98
CA PHE A 64 6.62 -0.10 8.67
C PHE A 64 5.57 -0.09 9.79
N LEU A 65 5.18 -1.26 10.28
CA LEU A 65 4.20 -1.38 11.37
C LEU A 65 4.73 -0.82 12.70
N THR A 66 6.03 -1.01 12.98
CA THR A 66 6.67 -0.53 14.21
C THR A 66 6.74 1.00 14.25
N ASP A 67 6.97 1.62 13.09
CA ASP A 67 7.06 3.07 12.94
C ASP A 67 5.68 3.76 12.89
N GLY A 68 4.59 3.00 13.04
CA GLY A 68 3.21 3.51 13.14
C GLY A 68 2.50 3.64 11.79
N GLY A 69 2.90 2.84 10.80
CA GLY A 69 2.23 2.69 9.51
C GLY A 69 0.79 2.21 9.57
#